data_AF-A0A397CNV1-F1
#
_entry.id   AF-A0A397CNV1-F1
#
_cell.length_a   1.000
_cell.length_b   1.000
_cell.length_c   1.000
_cell.angle_alpha   90.00
_cell.angle_beta   90.00
_cell.angle_gamma   90.00
#
_symmetry.space_group_name_H-M   'P 1'
#
loop_
_entity.id
_entity.type
_entity.pdbx_description
1 polymer ?
#
loop_
_entity_poly.entity_id
_entity_poly.type
_entity_poly.pdbx_seq_one_letter_code
_entity_poly.pdbx_strand_id
1 'polypeptide(L)'
;MKRQIPAPVATFGSHSPSTYTGALVHVVPATAFPSIQNASALRGRIAVVQRGDCSFAAKAKSIQAAGAIGMILTNSSEELVRMGEAFEREGAGVDIPVLMVGQVMGKSLRDGTQVVLEVKHELAKIVHFLAPSISSAIEPHSHVSSKPSSPPPPLFAFVLYATSADEFHVQFAPLADFGLRHRKKLYFRSRLVTASPRTAHPSVANKPEFAGAIAFVDRGGCTFPEKIERLQQAGAIAVIVANNDVANPTSAFVMSVDQMAVDHITIPSVMLPYAVAQHITTNPPDRVGIVCLDGTAAGVLLANDTTTYSLWSPPPSSASLPPLLHAARHGHTSQLMALLDQPLTSPRLTDAFNVSALHYACIGGSVAAVELLLAAGAHVDALDLGSQTPLHYACMTPSV
;
A
#
# COMPACT_ATOMS: atom_id res chain seq x y z
N MET A 1 -20.05 -14.27 26.52
CA MET A 1 -20.05 -13.99 25.06
C MET A 1 -18.60 -14.02 24.59
N LYS A 2 -18.22 -14.92 23.67
CA LYS A 2 -16.82 -15.00 23.18
C LYS A 2 -16.59 -13.82 22.22
N ARG A 3 -15.75 -12.86 22.63
CA ARG A 3 -15.40 -11.70 21.79
C ARG A 3 -14.32 -12.14 20.80
N GLN A 4 -14.69 -12.31 19.53
CA GLN A 4 -13.73 -12.54 18.45
C GLN A 4 -13.22 -11.20 17.93
N ILE A 5 -11.91 -11.07 17.80
CA ILE A 5 -11.25 -9.83 17.39
C ILE A 5 -10.28 -10.19 16.25
N PRO A 6 -10.48 -9.65 15.04
CA PRO A 6 -9.51 -9.82 13.97
C PRO A 6 -8.23 -9.06 14.33
N ALA A 7 -7.08 -9.72 14.14
CA ALA A 7 -5.77 -9.16 14.41
C ALA A 7 -4.83 -9.59 13.27
N PRO A 8 -4.06 -8.66 12.65
CA PRO A 8 -3.12 -9.03 11.61
C PRO A 8 -2.02 -9.91 12.20
N VAL A 9 -1.69 -10.96 11.45
CA VAL A 9 -0.55 -11.85 11.73
C VAL A 9 0.70 -11.23 11.10
N ALA A 10 1.85 -11.36 11.76
CA ALA A 10 3.12 -10.95 11.18
C ALA A 10 3.45 -11.77 9.93
N THR A 11 4.28 -11.27 9.03
CA THR A 11 4.74 -12.02 7.84
C THR A 11 5.74 -13.14 8.18
N PHE A 12 6.15 -13.25 9.44
CA PHE A 12 7.00 -14.29 10.01
C PHE A 12 6.28 -14.99 11.17
N GLY A 13 6.79 -16.12 11.65
CA GLY A 13 6.09 -16.94 12.63
C GLY A 13 5.26 -18.07 12.01
N SER A 14 4.43 -18.73 12.83
CA SER A 14 3.50 -19.75 12.33
C SER A 14 2.36 -19.13 11.52
N HIS A 15 2.27 -19.54 10.26
CA HIS A 15 1.21 -19.20 9.30
C HIS A 15 0.25 -20.35 9.03
N SER A 16 0.61 -21.56 9.45
CA SER A 16 -0.22 -22.75 9.24
C SER A 16 -1.50 -22.63 10.05
N PRO A 17 -2.68 -23.00 9.48
CA PRO A 17 -3.92 -22.99 10.22
C PRO A 17 -3.81 -23.78 11.52
N SER A 18 -3.97 -23.09 12.64
CA SER A 18 -3.68 -23.65 13.95
C SER A 18 -4.38 -22.86 15.04
N THR A 19 -4.66 -23.53 16.15
CA THR A 19 -5.31 -22.94 17.32
C THR A 19 -4.40 -23.08 18.52
N TYR A 20 -4.09 -21.95 19.15
CA TYR A 20 -3.27 -21.88 20.36
C TYR A 20 -4.14 -21.36 21.49
N THR A 21 -4.31 -22.16 22.54
CA THR A 21 -5.07 -21.77 23.73
C THR A 21 -4.12 -21.60 24.90
N GLY A 22 -4.19 -20.45 25.57
CA GLY A 22 -3.34 -20.17 26.71
C GLY A 22 -3.78 -18.94 27.47
N ALA A 23 -3.29 -18.81 28.71
CA ALA A 23 -3.48 -17.59 29.48
C ALA A 23 -2.47 -16.53 29.05
N LEU A 24 -2.91 -15.26 29.08
CA LEU A 24 -2.06 -14.10 28.83
C LEU A 24 -1.06 -13.88 29.96
N VAL A 25 0.16 -13.47 29.60
CA VAL A 25 1.19 -12.99 30.52
C VAL A 25 1.89 -11.79 29.89
N HIS A 26 1.90 -10.65 30.58
CA HIS A 26 2.65 -9.47 30.18
C HIS A 26 4.15 -9.70 30.37
N VAL A 27 4.92 -9.36 29.35
CA VAL A 27 6.38 -9.48 29.39
C VAL A 27 6.96 -8.37 30.27
N VAL A 28 8.00 -8.69 31.04
CA VAL A 28 8.76 -7.73 31.86
C VAL A 28 10.21 -7.73 31.39
N PRO A 29 10.78 -6.59 30.95
CA PRO A 29 10.10 -5.30 30.73
C PRO A 29 9.10 -5.39 29.57
N ALA A 30 8.16 -4.44 29.50
CA ALA A 30 7.05 -4.47 28.55
C ALA A 30 7.49 -4.55 27.08
N THR A 31 8.70 -4.08 26.75
CA THR A 31 9.28 -4.14 25.40
C THR A 31 10.06 -5.42 25.12
N ALA A 32 10.20 -6.35 26.08
CA ALA A 32 11.03 -7.56 26.01
C ALA A 32 12.54 -7.31 25.80
N PHE A 33 13.02 -6.09 26.05
CA PHE A 33 14.41 -5.66 25.84
C PHE A 33 14.96 -4.95 27.10
N PRO A 34 16.26 -5.11 27.47
CA PRO A 34 17.29 -5.92 26.82
C PRO A 34 17.18 -7.42 27.06
N SER A 35 16.45 -7.84 28.09
CA SER A 35 16.18 -9.26 28.40
C SER A 35 14.87 -9.42 29.16
N ILE A 36 14.22 -10.57 28.98
CA ILE A 36 12.95 -10.90 29.65
C ILE A 36 13.23 -11.38 31.08
N GLN A 37 12.77 -10.62 32.07
CA GLN A 37 12.95 -10.90 33.50
C GLN A 37 11.99 -12.00 34.00
N ASN A 38 10.77 -12.07 33.46
CA ASN A 38 9.76 -13.05 33.86
C ASN A 38 9.65 -14.23 32.89
N ALA A 39 10.76 -14.67 32.30
CA ALA A 39 10.78 -15.70 31.25
C ALA A 39 10.12 -17.02 31.69
N SER A 40 10.31 -17.43 32.95
CA SER A 40 9.70 -18.65 33.50
C SER A 40 8.17 -18.63 33.50
N ALA A 41 7.56 -17.44 33.58
CA ALA A 41 6.10 -17.27 33.57
C ALA A 41 5.50 -17.42 32.15
N LEU A 42 6.32 -17.32 31.10
CA LEU A 42 5.86 -17.37 29.70
C LEU A 42 5.68 -18.80 29.18
N ARG A 43 6.23 -19.81 29.84
CA ARG A 43 6.21 -21.20 29.36
C ARG A 43 4.78 -21.74 29.20
N GLY A 44 4.41 -22.11 27.96
CA GLY A 44 3.06 -22.59 27.64
C GLY A 44 1.99 -21.49 27.65
N ARG A 45 2.38 -20.22 27.70
CA ARG A 45 1.49 -19.05 27.79
C ARG A 45 1.59 -18.17 26.55
N ILE A 46 0.66 -17.22 26.43
CA ILE A 46 0.65 -16.24 25.35
C ILE A 46 1.20 -14.92 25.89
N ALA A 47 2.29 -14.47 25.30
CA ALA A 47 2.98 -13.27 25.74
C ALA A 47 2.27 -12.00 25.23
N VAL A 48 2.09 -11.01 26.11
CA VAL A 48 1.65 -9.66 25.74
C VAL A 48 2.85 -8.72 25.85
N VAL A 49 3.23 -8.10 24.74
CA VAL A 49 4.44 -7.28 24.62
C VAL A 49 4.12 -5.97 23.92
N GLN A 50 4.81 -4.89 24.29
CA GLN A 50 4.68 -3.57 23.69
C GLN A 50 5.71 -3.36 22.56
N ARG A 51 5.37 -2.46 21.62
CA ARG A 51 6.36 -1.90 20.68
C ARG A 51 7.48 -1.19 21.45
N GLY A 52 8.66 -1.08 20.84
CA GLY A 52 9.78 -0.36 21.42
C GLY A 52 11.13 -0.89 20.95
N ASP A 53 12.09 -0.95 21.88
CA ASP A 53 13.56 -0.90 21.71
C ASP A 53 14.24 -1.94 20.80
N CYS A 54 13.51 -2.93 20.29
CA CYS A 54 14.04 -3.95 19.38
C CYS A 54 12.97 -4.40 18.39
N SER A 55 13.40 -5.02 17.28
CA SER A 55 12.50 -5.46 16.21
C SER A 55 11.45 -6.46 16.69
N PHE A 56 10.34 -6.56 15.95
CA PHE A 56 9.27 -7.50 16.29
C PHE A 56 9.74 -8.96 16.22
N ALA A 57 10.59 -9.27 15.26
CA ALA A 57 11.18 -10.60 15.12
C ALA A 57 12.15 -10.91 16.29
N ALA A 58 12.97 -9.95 16.73
CA ALA A 58 13.83 -10.14 17.91
C ALA A 58 12.99 -10.39 19.18
N LYS A 59 11.90 -9.63 19.39
CA LYS A 59 10.96 -9.87 20.49
C LYS A 59 10.37 -11.28 20.41
N ALA A 60 9.91 -11.69 19.23
CA ALA A 60 9.31 -13.00 19.01
C ALA A 60 10.29 -14.14 19.32
N LYS A 61 11.55 -14.01 18.92
CA LYS A 61 12.63 -14.98 19.24
C LYS A 61 12.86 -15.09 20.74
N SER A 62 12.99 -13.97 21.45
CA SER A 62 13.18 -13.98 22.91
C SER A 62 11.98 -14.58 23.65
N ILE A 63 10.76 -14.26 23.20
CA ILE A 63 9.51 -14.78 23.77
C ILE A 63 9.33 -16.27 23.50
N GLN A 64 9.64 -16.74 22.29
CA GLN A 64 9.67 -18.16 21.95
C GLN A 64 10.72 -18.92 22.76
N ALA A 65 11.92 -18.37 22.92
CA ALA A 65 12.97 -18.98 23.73
C ALA A 65 12.57 -19.10 25.21
N ALA A 66 11.71 -18.20 25.71
CA ALA A 66 11.09 -18.30 27.03
C ALA A 66 9.97 -19.37 27.12
N GLY A 67 9.65 -20.05 26.02
CA GLY A 67 8.68 -21.13 25.95
C GLY A 67 7.24 -20.68 25.75
N ALA A 68 7.00 -19.42 25.36
CA ALA A 68 5.68 -18.95 24.98
C ALA A 68 5.17 -19.71 23.74
N ILE A 69 3.85 -19.82 23.63
CA ILE A 69 3.17 -20.49 22.51
C ILE A 69 2.53 -19.50 21.52
N GLY A 70 2.69 -18.20 21.77
CA GLY A 70 2.15 -17.13 20.94
C GLY A 70 2.54 -15.76 21.49
N MET A 71 2.54 -14.76 20.60
CA MET A 71 2.87 -13.38 20.94
C MET A 71 1.77 -12.43 20.46
N ILE A 72 1.29 -11.58 21.37
CA ILE A 72 0.42 -10.44 21.07
C ILE A 72 1.21 -9.15 21.28
N LEU A 73 1.48 -8.44 20.20
CA LEU A 73 2.11 -7.13 20.20
C LEU A 73 1.03 -6.04 20.36
N THR A 74 1.11 -5.24 21.40
CA THR A 74 0.21 -4.12 21.62
C THR A 74 0.76 -2.86 20.96
N ASN A 75 -0.01 -2.26 20.07
CA ASN A 75 0.37 -1.02 19.42
C ASN A 75 0.18 0.21 20.33
N SER A 76 0.93 1.27 20.06
CA SER A 76 0.80 2.58 20.72
C SER A 76 -0.40 3.39 20.20
N SER A 77 -0.96 3.04 19.04
CA SER A 77 -2.19 3.62 18.46
C SER A 77 -3.25 2.55 18.14
N GLU A 78 -4.46 2.96 17.76
CA GLU A 78 -5.52 2.03 17.31
C GLU A 78 -5.28 1.45 15.92
N GLU A 79 -4.45 2.09 15.09
CA GLU A 79 -4.17 1.61 13.74
C GLU A 79 -3.32 0.34 13.80
N LEU A 80 -3.74 -0.73 13.13
CA LEU A 80 -2.97 -1.97 13.12
C LEU A 80 -1.96 -1.94 11.97
N VAL A 81 -0.69 -2.16 12.29
CA VAL A 81 0.40 -2.18 11.30
C VAL A 81 0.66 -3.62 10.88
N ARG A 82 0.90 -3.85 9.58
CA ARG A 82 1.38 -5.16 9.12
C ARG A 82 2.79 -5.37 9.65
N MET A 83 2.98 -6.36 10.52
CA MET A 83 4.29 -6.66 11.09
C MET A 83 5.12 -7.41 10.06
N GLY A 84 6.02 -6.70 9.38
CA GLY A 84 7.05 -7.27 8.51
C GLY A 84 8.34 -7.60 9.28
N GLU A 85 9.23 -8.38 8.67
CA GLU A 85 10.61 -8.48 9.15
C GLU A 85 11.32 -7.13 8.96
N ALA A 86 12.13 -6.69 9.92
CA ALA A 86 12.91 -5.46 9.76
C ALA A 86 14.19 -5.70 8.93
N PHE A 87 14.67 -6.95 8.90
CA PHE A 87 15.76 -7.45 8.06
C PHE A 87 15.37 -8.78 7.41
N GLU A 88 15.97 -9.13 6.28
CA GLU A 88 15.65 -10.38 5.57
C GLU A 88 15.94 -11.60 6.45
N ARG A 89 14.97 -12.52 6.57
CA ARG A 89 15.06 -13.72 7.44
C ARG A 89 15.25 -13.40 8.93
N GLU A 90 15.01 -12.16 9.36
CA GLU A 90 15.10 -11.82 10.78
C GLU A 90 14.07 -12.62 11.60
N GLY A 91 12.92 -12.92 11.02
CA GLY A 91 11.88 -13.78 11.56
C GLY A 91 12.13 -15.28 11.32
N ALA A 92 13.21 -15.66 10.63
CA ALA A 92 13.54 -17.08 10.46
C ALA A 92 13.82 -17.73 11.82
N GLY A 93 13.22 -18.90 12.02
CA GLY A 93 13.25 -19.63 13.29
C GLY A 93 12.24 -19.13 14.33
N VAL A 94 11.32 -18.22 13.97
CA VAL A 94 10.13 -17.95 14.77
C VAL A 94 9.02 -18.91 14.31
N ASP A 95 8.57 -19.75 15.22
CA ASP A 95 7.57 -20.82 15.02
C ASP A 95 6.26 -20.54 15.78
N ILE A 96 6.24 -19.52 16.65
CA ILE A 96 5.02 -19.08 17.33
C ILE A 96 4.21 -18.11 16.46
N PRO A 97 2.88 -18.05 16.60
CA PRO A 97 2.08 -17.03 15.96
C PRO A 97 2.37 -15.66 16.59
N VAL A 98 2.45 -14.64 15.73
CA VAL A 98 2.68 -13.25 16.14
C VAL A 98 1.55 -12.38 15.62
N LEU A 99 0.82 -11.73 16.52
CA LEU A 99 -0.37 -10.93 16.20
C LEU A 99 -0.23 -9.51 16.78
N MET A 100 -0.92 -8.53 16.20
CA MET A 100 -0.99 -7.17 16.73
C MET A 100 -2.40 -6.80 17.15
N VAL A 101 -2.53 -6.07 18.26
CA VAL A 101 -3.77 -5.41 18.69
C VAL A 101 -3.57 -3.92 18.88
N GLY A 102 -4.64 -3.14 18.70
CA GLY A 102 -4.63 -1.69 18.90
C GLY A 102 -4.48 -1.30 20.36
N GLN A 103 -4.16 -0.04 20.62
CA GLN A 103 -3.84 0.49 21.96
C GLN A 103 -4.91 0.23 23.03
N VAL A 104 -6.19 0.45 22.73
CA VAL A 104 -7.35 0.28 23.61
C VAL A 104 -7.53 -1.20 23.94
N MET A 105 -7.41 -2.08 22.94
CA MET A 105 -7.45 -3.52 23.16
C MET A 105 -6.26 -3.98 24.00
N GLY A 106 -5.05 -3.54 23.68
CA GLY A 106 -3.84 -3.83 24.45
C GLY A 106 -3.99 -3.44 25.92
N LYS A 107 -4.52 -2.25 26.20
CA LYS A 107 -4.84 -1.78 27.56
C LYS A 107 -5.92 -2.61 28.27
N SER A 108 -6.72 -3.39 27.55
CA SER A 108 -7.75 -4.27 28.12
C SER A 108 -7.26 -5.68 28.43
N LEU A 109 -6.10 -6.08 27.89
CA LEU A 109 -5.49 -7.39 28.18
C LEU A 109 -5.03 -7.43 29.64
N ARG A 110 -5.26 -8.57 30.31
CA ARG A 110 -4.93 -8.79 31.72
C ARG A 110 -4.27 -10.15 31.89
N ASP A 111 -3.27 -10.24 32.75
CA ASP A 111 -2.62 -11.50 33.08
C ASP A 111 -3.63 -12.54 33.57
N GLY A 112 -3.42 -13.80 33.17
CA GLY A 112 -4.31 -14.91 33.50
C GLY A 112 -5.58 -14.99 32.66
N THR A 113 -5.89 -13.99 31.83
CA THR A 113 -7.02 -14.06 30.89
C THR A 113 -6.80 -15.21 29.91
N GLN A 114 -7.74 -16.14 29.84
CA GLN A 114 -7.69 -17.24 28.87
C GLN A 114 -8.08 -16.72 27.49
N VAL A 115 -7.23 -16.93 26.50
CA VAL A 115 -7.48 -16.56 25.12
C VAL A 115 -7.22 -17.72 24.17
N VAL A 116 -7.83 -17.64 22.99
CA VAL A 116 -7.61 -18.56 21.89
C VAL A 116 -7.08 -17.73 20.73
N LEU A 117 -5.87 -18.02 20.28
CA LEU A 117 -5.32 -17.48 19.03
C LEU A 117 -5.64 -18.49 17.94
N GLU A 118 -6.44 -18.07 16.96
CA GLU A 118 -6.80 -18.90 15.83
C GLU A 118 -6.13 -18.31 14.59
N VAL A 119 -5.04 -18.94 14.14
CA VAL A 119 -4.43 -18.62 12.85
C VAL A 119 -5.26 -19.33 11.79
N LYS A 120 -5.93 -18.57 10.94
CA LYS A 120 -6.73 -19.10 9.83
C LYS A 120 -6.01 -18.80 8.53
N HIS A 121 -6.00 -19.77 7.63
CA HIS A 121 -5.91 -19.44 6.21
C HIS A 121 -7.26 -18.84 5.84
N GLU A 122 -7.32 -17.56 5.51
CA GLU A 122 -8.36 -17.13 4.58
C GLU A 122 -7.99 -17.71 3.21
N LEU A 123 -8.52 -18.90 2.91
CA LEU A 123 -9.10 -19.04 1.58
C LEU A 123 -10.09 -17.89 1.50
N ALA A 124 -9.86 -16.92 0.60
CA ALA A 124 -10.73 -15.78 0.42
C ALA A 124 -12.19 -16.28 0.33
N LYS A 125 -12.90 -16.28 1.46
CA LYS A 125 -14.34 -16.42 1.47
C LYS A 125 -14.78 -15.08 0.93
N ILE A 126 -15.02 -15.07 -0.38
CA ILE A 126 -15.90 -14.13 -1.04
C ILE A 126 -17.23 -14.25 -0.29
N VAL A 127 -17.37 -13.49 0.79
CA VAL A 127 -18.68 -13.24 1.38
C VAL A 127 -19.34 -12.32 0.38
N HIS A 128 -20.18 -12.90 -0.48
CA HIS A 128 -21.23 -12.16 -1.15
C HIS A 128 -22.03 -11.42 -0.07
N PHE A 129 -21.72 -10.15 0.16
CA PHE A 129 -22.73 -9.23 0.64
C PHE A 129 -23.64 -8.96 -0.55
N LEU A 130 -24.68 -9.79 -0.68
CA LEU A 130 -25.91 -9.35 -1.31
C LEU A 130 -26.37 -8.14 -0.50
N ALA A 131 -26.19 -6.94 -1.06
CA ALA A 131 -26.88 -5.76 -0.57
C ALA A 131 -28.39 -6.07 -0.60
N PRO A 132 -29.16 -5.77 0.47
CA PRO A 132 -30.60 -5.88 0.40
C PRO A 132 -31.10 -4.95 -0.71
N SER A 133 -31.99 -5.48 -1.53
CA SER A 133 -32.72 -4.77 -2.57
C SER A 133 -33.26 -3.45 -2.03
N ILE A 134 -32.81 -2.33 -2.59
CA ILE A 134 -33.45 -1.03 -2.37
C ILE A 134 -34.77 -1.07 -3.14
N SER A 135 -35.83 -1.49 -2.46
CA SER A 135 -37.19 -1.19 -2.88
C SER A 135 -37.46 0.29 -2.58
N SER A 136 -37.93 0.98 -3.60
CA SER A 136 -38.41 2.36 -3.56
C SER A 136 -39.49 2.57 -2.49
N ALA A 137 -39.24 3.47 -1.55
CA ALA A 137 -40.30 4.21 -0.87
C ALA A 137 -39.75 5.55 -0.39
N ILE A 138 -40.28 6.62 -0.98
CA ILE A 138 -40.13 8.00 -0.52
C ILE A 138 -41.02 8.15 0.71
N GLU A 139 -40.48 8.56 1.87
CA GLU A 139 -41.21 9.32 2.89
C GLU A 139 -40.26 10.20 3.73
N PRO A 140 -40.75 11.33 4.32
CA PRO A 140 -39.93 12.48 4.64
C PRO A 140 -39.52 12.60 6.12
N HIS A 141 -38.40 13.31 6.32
CA HIS A 141 -37.91 14.01 7.53
C HIS A 141 -38.17 13.43 8.92
N SER A 142 -37.09 13.00 9.60
CA SER A 142 -36.89 13.32 11.03
C SER A 142 -35.42 13.17 11.45
N HIS A 143 -34.95 14.15 12.23
CA HIS A 143 -33.63 14.29 12.85
C HIS A 143 -32.97 12.99 13.36
N VAL A 144 -31.69 12.77 13.03
CA VAL A 144 -30.82 11.83 13.76
C VAL A 144 -29.41 12.39 13.93
N SER A 145 -29.01 12.40 15.21
CA SER A 145 -27.70 12.69 15.79
C SER A 145 -26.50 12.07 15.06
N SER A 146 -25.42 12.85 14.93
CA SER A 146 -24.14 12.46 14.31
C SER A 146 -23.44 11.33 15.07
N LYS A 147 -23.30 10.16 14.41
CA LYS A 147 -22.34 9.10 14.82
C LYS A 147 -20.90 9.52 14.43
N PRO A 148 -19.88 9.14 15.20
CA PRO A 148 -18.49 9.35 14.81
C PRO A 148 -18.16 8.49 13.58
N SER A 149 -17.61 9.13 12.55
CA SER A 149 -17.18 8.50 11.29
C SER A 149 -16.12 7.42 11.56
N SER A 150 -16.26 6.25 10.95
CA SER A 150 -15.22 5.21 10.94
C SER A 150 -13.88 5.78 10.43
N PRO A 151 -12.74 5.38 11.01
CA PRO A 151 -11.44 5.82 10.52
C PRO A 151 -11.25 5.41 9.05
N PRO A 152 -10.66 6.27 8.22
CA PRO A 152 -10.49 5.97 6.80
C PRO A 152 -9.48 4.82 6.61
N PRO A 153 -9.64 3.96 5.59
CA PRO A 153 -8.89 2.71 5.43
C PRO A 153 -7.37 2.92 5.35
N PRO A 154 -6.48 1.98 5.72
CA PRO A 154 -5.04 2.19 5.56
C PRO A 154 -4.66 2.46 4.10
N LEU A 155 -3.68 3.34 3.88
CA LEU A 155 -3.14 3.66 2.56
C LEU A 155 -1.81 2.97 2.34
N PHE A 156 -1.64 2.39 1.15
CA PHE A 156 -0.40 1.84 0.64
C PHE A 156 0.12 2.78 -0.45
N ALA A 157 1.43 3.05 -0.45
CA ALA A 157 2.01 3.91 -1.47
C ALA A 157 2.90 3.14 -2.44
N PHE A 158 2.86 3.56 -3.70
CA PHE A 158 3.71 3.03 -4.76
C PHE A 158 4.37 4.19 -5.50
N VAL A 159 5.65 4.01 -5.83
CA VAL A 159 6.42 4.92 -6.67
C VAL A 159 6.41 4.36 -8.09
N LEU A 160 5.94 5.17 -9.03
CA LEU A 160 5.90 4.85 -10.46
C LEU A 160 6.92 5.71 -11.19
N TYR A 161 7.80 5.09 -11.95
CA TYR A 161 8.81 5.80 -12.74
C TYR A 161 9.18 5.02 -14.00
N ALA A 162 9.68 5.73 -15.00
CA ALA A 162 10.20 5.13 -16.22
C ALA A 162 11.68 5.46 -16.36
N THR A 163 12.52 4.46 -16.66
CA THR A 163 13.96 4.65 -16.89
C THR A 163 14.32 4.72 -18.36
N SER A 164 13.38 4.38 -19.23
CA SER A 164 13.45 4.56 -20.67
C SER A 164 12.04 4.70 -21.26
N ALA A 165 11.94 4.90 -22.57
CA ALA A 165 10.66 4.91 -23.26
C ALA A 165 9.90 3.57 -23.15
N ASP A 166 10.59 2.46 -22.88
CA ASP A 166 10.03 1.11 -22.92
C ASP A 166 10.02 0.40 -21.56
N GLU A 167 10.58 1.02 -20.52
CA GLU A 167 10.78 0.39 -19.22
C GLU A 167 10.11 1.19 -18.11
N PHE A 168 9.02 0.64 -17.57
CA PHE A 168 8.20 1.23 -16.53
C PHE A 168 8.26 0.40 -15.25
N HIS A 169 8.45 1.07 -14.12
CA HIS A 169 8.61 0.45 -12.82
C HIS A 169 7.49 0.87 -11.88
N VAL A 170 7.00 -0.10 -11.11
CA VAL A 170 6.06 0.13 -10.01
C VAL A 170 6.68 -0.48 -8.76
N GLN A 171 7.09 0.38 -7.83
CA GLN A 171 7.72 -0.04 -6.61
C GLN A 171 6.81 0.25 -5.42
N PHE A 172 6.48 -0.77 -4.63
CA PHE A 172 5.89 -0.54 -3.31
C PHE A 172 6.87 0.26 -2.45
N ALA A 173 6.39 1.35 -1.86
CA ALA A 173 7.19 2.26 -1.07
C ALA A 173 6.41 2.62 0.20
N PRO A 174 6.83 2.15 1.39
CA PRO A 174 6.14 2.43 2.63
C PRO A 174 5.89 3.93 2.81
N LEU A 175 4.61 4.28 2.99
CA LEU A 175 4.18 5.65 3.29
C LEU A 175 4.52 5.98 4.74
N ALA A 176 5.05 7.17 4.99
CA ALA A 176 5.23 7.70 6.34
C ALA A 176 3.89 7.79 7.09
N ASP A 177 3.92 7.63 8.40
CA ASP A 177 2.72 7.80 9.24
C ASP A 177 2.35 9.27 9.50
N PHE A 178 3.06 10.19 8.86
CA PHE A 178 2.84 11.63 8.88
C PHE A 178 2.82 12.22 7.47
N GLY A 179 2.46 13.51 7.34
CA GLY A 179 2.46 14.20 6.05
C GLY A 179 1.20 14.02 5.22
N LEU A 180 0.49 12.87 5.25
CA LEU A 180 -0.73 12.65 4.45
C LEU A 180 -2.01 12.57 5.30
N ARG A 181 -2.33 13.62 6.04
CA ARG A 181 -3.54 13.67 6.89
C ARG A 181 -4.82 13.93 6.11
N HIS A 182 -4.75 14.76 5.08
CA HIS A 182 -5.90 15.14 4.27
C HIS A 182 -5.93 14.34 2.96
N ARG A 183 -6.74 13.28 2.94
CA ARG A 183 -6.88 12.34 1.81
C ARG A 183 -7.64 12.89 0.60
N LYS A 184 -7.66 14.21 0.42
CA LYS A 184 -8.29 14.87 -0.74
C LYS A 184 -7.52 14.59 -2.03
N LYS A 185 -6.21 14.37 -1.93
CA LYS A 185 -5.32 14.04 -3.05
C LYS A 185 -4.49 12.82 -2.66
N LEU A 186 -4.61 11.76 -3.45
CA LEU A 186 -3.93 10.47 -3.24
C LEU A 186 -2.98 10.12 -4.39
N TYR A 187 -2.86 11.00 -5.38
CA TYR A 187 -1.97 10.82 -6.52
C TYR A 187 -1.14 12.08 -6.75
N PHE A 188 0.17 11.90 -6.83
CA PHE A 188 1.15 12.96 -6.97
C PHE A 188 2.07 12.60 -8.12
N ARG A 189 2.09 13.40 -9.20
CA ARG A 189 3.02 13.21 -10.31
C ARG A 189 3.69 14.52 -10.61
N SER A 190 5.01 14.52 -10.68
CA SER A 190 5.79 15.69 -11.07
C SER A 190 7.21 15.28 -11.47
N ARG A 191 8.02 16.29 -11.80
CA ARG A 191 9.46 16.14 -11.99
C ARG A 191 10.14 15.66 -10.71
N LEU A 192 11.12 14.79 -10.85
CA LEU A 192 11.97 14.33 -9.75
C LEU A 192 13.16 15.28 -9.59
N VAL A 193 13.44 15.72 -8.37
CA VAL A 193 14.56 16.62 -8.07
C VAL A 193 15.35 16.06 -6.90
N THR A 194 16.64 15.81 -7.12
CA THR A 194 17.54 15.32 -6.08
C THR A 194 18.01 16.49 -5.21
N ALA A 195 17.97 16.31 -3.89
CA ALA A 195 18.49 17.29 -2.95
C ALA A 195 20.01 17.46 -3.06
N SER A 196 20.48 18.70 -2.87
CA SER A 196 21.89 19.03 -2.72
C SER A 196 22.08 19.80 -1.41
N PRO A 197 22.90 19.31 -0.44
CA PRO A 197 23.45 17.95 -0.37
C PRO A 197 22.36 16.87 -0.38
N ARG A 198 22.71 15.64 -0.78
CA ARG A 198 21.72 14.55 -0.96
C ARG A 198 20.95 14.21 0.29
N THR A 199 21.48 14.47 1.48
CA THR A 199 20.80 14.25 2.76
C THR A 199 19.85 15.39 3.17
N ALA A 200 19.82 16.50 2.41
CA ALA A 200 19.13 17.75 2.75
C ALA A 200 19.55 18.34 4.12
N HIS A 201 20.78 18.03 4.55
CA HIS A 201 21.34 18.43 5.83
C HIS A 201 22.78 18.97 5.66
N PRO A 202 23.16 20.07 6.35
CA PRO A 202 22.36 20.85 7.31
C PRO A 202 21.29 21.76 6.67
N SER A 203 21.38 21.96 5.36
CA SER A 203 20.46 22.77 4.56
C SER A 203 20.22 22.12 3.19
N VAL A 204 19.36 22.73 2.39
CA VAL A 204 19.16 22.40 0.97
C VAL A 204 19.65 23.60 0.17
N ALA A 205 20.63 23.40 -0.71
CA ALA A 205 21.24 24.42 -1.54
C ALA A 205 20.37 24.73 -2.78
N ASN A 206 19.83 23.71 -3.42
CA ASN A 206 19.00 23.84 -4.63
C ASN A 206 17.51 24.06 -4.33
N LYS A 207 17.18 24.90 -3.33
CA LYS A 207 15.78 25.17 -2.94
C LYS A 207 14.87 25.59 -4.10
N PRO A 208 15.28 26.51 -5.00
CA PRO A 208 14.39 26.99 -6.08
C PRO A 208 13.91 25.86 -7.00
N GLU A 209 14.65 24.76 -7.08
CA GLU A 209 14.29 23.61 -7.90
C GLU A 209 13.16 22.80 -7.28
N PHE A 210 12.70 23.01 -6.05
CA PHE A 210 11.67 22.16 -5.44
C PHE A 210 10.24 22.62 -5.70
N ALA A 211 10.00 23.83 -6.20
CA ALA A 211 8.66 24.34 -6.46
C ALA A 211 7.84 23.39 -7.37
N GLY A 212 6.83 22.74 -6.78
CA GLY A 212 5.96 21.78 -7.48
C GLY A 212 6.59 20.41 -7.76
N ALA A 213 7.83 20.16 -7.33
CA ALA A 213 8.56 18.94 -7.62
C ALA A 213 8.34 17.83 -6.58
N ILE A 214 8.66 16.60 -6.94
CA ILE A 214 8.83 15.51 -5.98
C ILE A 214 10.30 15.44 -5.61
N ALA A 215 10.60 15.59 -4.32
CA ALA A 215 11.97 15.61 -3.83
C ALA A 215 12.53 14.19 -3.67
N PHE A 216 13.77 13.96 -4.09
CA PHE A 216 14.52 12.74 -3.85
C PHE A 216 15.68 13.04 -2.90
N VAL A 217 15.74 12.34 -1.76
CA VAL A 217 16.67 12.64 -0.68
C VAL A 217 17.20 11.36 -0.04
N ASP A 218 18.48 11.33 0.32
CA ASP A 218 19.08 10.22 1.05
C ASP A 218 18.68 10.24 2.53
N ARG A 219 18.56 9.04 3.10
CA ARG A 219 18.53 8.84 4.54
C ARG A 219 19.83 9.34 5.20
N GLY A 220 19.72 9.80 6.45
CA GLY A 220 20.86 10.24 7.27
C GLY A 220 20.96 11.77 7.40
N GLY A 221 21.96 12.21 8.16
CA GLY A 221 22.24 13.63 8.47
C GLY A 221 21.31 14.27 9.50
N CYS A 222 20.00 14.05 9.40
CA CYS A 222 19.00 14.51 10.37
C CYS A 222 17.79 13.57 10.39
N THR A 223 16.79 13.87 11.23
CA THR A 223 15.56 13.08 11.32
C THR A 223 14.72 13.19 10.04
N PHE A 224 13.81 12.24 9.81
CA PHE A 224 12.92 12.28 8.64
C PHE A 224 12.01 13.52 8.63
N PRO A 225 11.32 13.90 9.73
CA PRO A 225 10.49 15.10 9.74
C PRO A 225 11.27 16.35 9.38
N GLU A 226 12.46 16.53 9.97
CA GLU A 226 13.28 17.72 9.73
C GLU A 226 13.72 17.87 8.27
N LYS A 227 14.08 16.79 7.57
CA LYS A 227 14.43 16.88 6.14
C LYS A 227 13.19 17.12 5.27
N ILE A 228 12.07 16.46 5.59
CA ILE A 228 10.82 16.59 4.83
C ILE A 228 10.26 18.01 4.98
N GLU A 229 10.31 18.58 6.19
CA GLU A 229 9.93 19.96 6.43
C GLU A 229 10.76 20.94 5.61
N ARG A 230 12.10 20.79 5.59
CA ARG A 230 12.97 21.66 4.77
C ARG A 230 12.64 21.59 3.29
N LEU A 231 12.33 20.40 2.77
CA LEU A 231 11.96 20.20 1.36
C LEU A 231 10.56 20.74 1.05
N GLN A 232 9.60 20.57 1.98
CA GLN A 232 8.27 21.17 1.89
C GLN A 232 8.37 22.70 1.85
N GLN A 233 9.17 23.31 2.71
CA GLN A 233 9.42 24.76 2.72
C GLN A 233 10.09 25.25 1.42
N ALA A 234 10.85 24.38 0.75
CA ALA A 234 11.41 24.66 -0.58
C ALA A 234 10.38 24.50 -1.72
N GLY A 235 9.15 24.04 -1.43
CA GLY A 235 8.05 23.94 -2.37
C GLY A 235 7.80 22.54 -2.94
N ALA A 236 8.47 21.51 -2.40
CA ALA A 236 8.22 20.13 -2.78
C ALA A 236 6.77 19.72 -2.46
N ILE A 237 6.17 18.92 -3.33
CA ILE A 237 4.78 18.45 -3.17
C ILE A 237 4.68 17.03 -2.60
N ALA A 238 5.80 16.30 -2.58
CA ALA A 238 5.99 15.00 -1.95
C ALA A 238 7.50 14.71 -1.82
N VAL A 239 7.86 13.74 -0.97
CA VAL A 239 9.25 13.33 -0.75
C VAL A 239 9.43 11.83 -0.93
N ILE A 240 10.46 11.44 -1.65
CA ILE A 240 10.97 10.07 -1.75
C ILE A 240 12.30 10.02 -1.01
N VAL A 241 12.34 9.22 0.05
CA VAL A 241 13.55 8.99 0.84
C VAL A 241 14.23 7.71 0.37
N ALA A 242 15.46 7.83 -0.12
CA ALA A 242 16.31 6.71 -0.47
C ALA A 242 16.87 6.05 0.78
N ASN A 243 16.57 4.77 1.00
CA ASN A 243 17.26 3.98 2.01
C ASN A 243 18.73 3.79 1.59
N ASN A 244 19.62 3.72 2.58
CA ASN A 244 21.07 3.59 2.39
C ASN A 244 21.62 2.27 2.96
N ASP A 245 20.75 1.31 3.25
CA ASP A 245 21.14 -0.02 3.70
C ASP A 245 21.65 -0.87 2.54
N VAL A 246 22.96 -0.83 2.31
CA VAL A 246 23.65 -1.61 1.28
C VAL A 246 23.61 -3.11 1.58
N ALA A 247 23.55 -3.50 2.86
CA ALA A 247 23.51 -4.90 3.27
C ALA A 247 22.13 -5.53 2.98
N ASN A 248 21.05 -4.74 3.04
CA ASN A 248 19.69 -5.16 2.75
C ASN A 248 19.09 -4.31 1.62
N PRO A 249 19.50 -4.54 0.37
CA PRO A 249 19.24 -3.61 -0.73
C PRO A 249 17.74 -3.53 -1.11
N THR A 250 16.94 -4.52 -0.73
CA THR A 250 15.48 -4.58 -0.95
C THR A 250 14.65 -4.04 0.22
N SER A 251 15.29 -3.65 1.32
CA SER A 251 14.59 -3.19 2.52
C SER A 251 14.08 -1.76 2.41
N ALA A 252 12.82 -1.56 2.78
CA ALA A 252 12.23 -0.25 3.04
C ALA A 252 11.25 -0.37 4.22
N PHE A 253 11.15 0.68 5.04
CA PHE A 253 10.33 0.67 6.24
C PHE A 253 9.50 1.96 6.34
N VAL A 254 8.41 1.90 7.10
CA VAL A 254 7.57 3.05 7.39
C VAL A 254 8.41 4.06 8.19
N MET A 255 8.49 5.28 7.68
CA MET A 255 9.06 6.39 8.43
C MET A 255 8.03 6.82 9.47
N SER A 256 8.34 6.52 10.73
CA SER A 256 7.48 6.84 11.88
C SER A 256 8.11 7.88 12.78
N VAL A 257 7.26 8.60 13.50
CA VAL A 257 7.69 9.58 14.51
C VAL A 257 7.02 9.27 15.83
N ASP A 258 7.82 8.88 16.82
CA ASP A 258 7.38 8.79 18.21
C ASP A 258 7.74 10.13 18.89
N GLN A 259 6.75 10.78 19.51
CA GLN A 259 6.93 11.97 20.36
C GLN A 259 7.42 13.27 19.69
N MET A 260 7.21 13.46 18.37
CA MET A 260 7.47 14.74 17.69
C MET A 260 6.19 15.35 17.12
N ALA A 261 6.01 16.65 17.31
CA ALA A 261 4.95 17.39 16.64
C ALA A 261 5.30 17.53 15.15
N VAL A 262 4.50 16.90 14.29
CA VAL A 262 4.70 16.89 12.83
C VAL A 262 3.46 17.38 12.08
N ASP A 263 2.58 18.10 12.79
CA ASP A 263 1.32 18.62 12.26
C ASP A 263 1.52 19.62 11.11
N HIS A 264 2.67 20.29 11.08
CA HIS A 264 3.07 21.23 10.04
C HIS A 264 3.58 20.55 8.76
N ILE A 265 3.85 19.24 8.80
CA ILE A 265 4.21 18.47 7.61
C ILE A 265 2.94 17.95 6.95
N THR A 266 2.73 18.33 5.69
CA THR A 266 1.48 18.17 4.95
C THR A 266 1.65 17.52 3.57
N ILE A 267 2.88 17.15 3.22
CA ILE A 267 3.19 16.44 1.98
C ILE A 267 3.46 14.95 2.26
N PRO A 268 2.99 14.03 1.41
CA PRO A 268 3.27 12.61 1.57
C PRO A 268 4.76 12.34 1.41
N SER A 269 5.25 11.38 2.18
CA SER A 269 6.63 10.93 2.12
C SER A 269 6.69 9.40 2.09
N VAL A 270 7.52 8.85 1.20
CA VAL A 270 7.68 7.39 1.04
C VAL A 270 9.15 7.00 1.12
N MET A 271 9.43 5.75 1.47
CA MET A 271 10.80 5.21 1.45
C MET A 271 10.99 4.22 0.29
N LEU A 272 12.04 4.41 -0.50
CA LEU A 272 12.48 3.43 -1.48
C LEU A 272 13.60 2.54 -0.92
N PRO A 273 13.62 1.24 -1.28
CA PRO A 273 14.76 0.38 -1.03
C PRO A 273 16.05 0.91 -1.66
N TYR A 274 17.20 0.52 -1.08
CA TYR A 274 18.51 0.96 -1.57
C TYR A 274 18.74 0.57 -3.04
N ALA A 275 18.40 -0.66 -3.46
CA ALA A 275 18.56 -1.12 -4.85
C ALA A 275 17.81 -0.21 -5.83
N VAL A 276 16.55 0.11 -5.52
CA VAL A 276 15.68 0.93 -6.35
C VAL A 276 16.16 2.38 -6.36
N ALA A 277 16.56 2.89 -5.20
CA ALA A 277 17.11 4.23 -5.08
C ALA A 277 18.42 4.40 -5.87
N GLN A 278 19.29 3.39 -5.86
CA GLN A 278 20.50 3.36 -6.70
C GLN A 278 20.13 3.35 -8.18
N HIS A 279 19.17 2.51 -8.58
CA HIS A 279 18.71 2.45 -9.96
C HIS A 279 18.19 3.81 -10.47
N ILE A 280 17.35 4.49 -9.68
CA ILE A 280 16.88 5.86 -9.98
C ILE A 280 18.02 6.88 -9.98
N THR A 281 19.04 6.70 -9.12
CA THR A 281 20.20 7.61 -9.10
C THR A 281 21.03 7.47 -10.37
N THR A 282 21.21 6.25 -10.86
CA THR A 282 21.95 5.95 -12.10
C THR A 282 21.14 6.33 -13.34
N ASN A 283 19.83 6.09 -13.33
CA ASN A 283 18.90 6.32 -14.43
C ASN A 283 17.76 7.25 -13.96
N PRO A 284 18.03 8.55 -13.79
CA PRO A 284 17.05 9.47 -13.22
C PRO A 284 15.85 9.66 -14.17
N PRO A 285 14.62 9.36 -13.72
CA PRO A 285 13.43 9.61 -14.51
C PRO A 285 13.13 11.12 -14.57
N ASP A 286 12.70 11.62 -15.72
CA ASP A 286 12.22 13.01 -15.85
C ASP A 286 11.02 13.30 -14.95
N ARG A 287 10.17 12.27 -14.74
CA ARG A 287 8.96 12.34 -13.93
C ARG A 287 8.79 11.09 -13.08
N VAL A 288 8.28 11.30 -11.87
CA VAL A 288 7.89 10.22 -10.96
C VAL A 288 6.44 10.42 -10.51
N GLY A 289 5.76 9.32 -10.21
CA GLY A 289 4.46 9.28 -9.58
C GLY A 289 4.54 8.66 -8.19
N ILE A 290 3.75 9.18 -7.25
CA ILE A 290 3.43 8.53 -5.98
C ILE A 290 1.91 8.37 -5.95
N VAL A 291 1.45 7.13 -5.91
CA VAL A 291 0.03 6.79 -5.75
C VAL A 291 -0.19 6.19 -4.37
N CYS A 292 -1.20 6.67 -3.66
CA CYS A 292 -1.65 6.15 -2.39
C CYS A 292 -3.00 5.46 -2.61
N LEU A 293 -3.06 4.16 -2.38
CA LEU A 293 -4.23 3.33 -2.61
C LEU A 293 -4.75 2.78 -1.28
N ASP A 294 -6.06 2.63 -1.13
CA ASP A 294 -6.59 1.85 -0.02
C ASP A 294 -6.23 0.36 -0.18
N GLY A 295 -6.42 -0.42 0.88
CA GLY A 295 -6.03 -1.83 0.90
C GLY A 295 -6.68 -2.71 -0.17
N THR A 296 -7.88 -2.37 -0.65
CA THR A 296 -8.55 -3.12 -1.70
C THR A 296 -7.91 -2.83 -3.06
N ALA A 297 -7.65 -1.56 -3.37
CA ALA A 297 -6.98 -1.18 -4.61
C ALA A 297 -5.49 -1.56 -4.63
N ALA A 298 -4.80 -1.47 -3.49
CA ALA A 298 -3.40 -1.84 -3.35
C ALA A 298 -3.14 -3.34 -3.53
N GLY A 299 -4.11 -4.18 -3.14
CA GLY A 299 -4.01 -5.63 -3.24
C GLY A 299 -3.73 -6.13 -4.66
N VAL A 300 -4.20 -5.42 -5.69
CA VAL A 300 -3.95 -5.77 -7.10
C VAL A 300 -2.48 -5.56 -7.48
N LEU A 301 -1.86 -4.47 -7.02
CA LEU A 301 -0.45 -4.20 -7.31
C LEU A 301 0.50 -5.05 -6.45
N LEU A 302 0.10 -5.40 -5.22
CA LEU A 302 0.88 -6.26 -4.34
C LEU A 302 0.80 -7.75 -4.69
N ALA A 303 -0.22 -8.16 -5.45
CA ALA A 303 -0.39 -9.55 -5.89
C ALA A 303 0.40 -9.88 -7.17
N ASN A 304 0.97 -8.88 -7.85
CA ASN A 304 1.83 -9.07 -9.01
C ASN A 304 3.29 -9.07 -8.56
N ASP A 305 4.00 -10.19 -8.75
CA ASP A 305 5.44 -10.31 -8.45
C ASP A 305 6.34 -9.55 -9.45
N THR A 306 5.76 -8.87 -10.43
CA THR A 306 6.47 -8.11 -11.46
C THR A 306 6.60 -6.64 -11.05
N THR A 307 7.79 -6.24 -10.61
CA THR A 307 8.13 -4.83 -10.28
C THR A 307 8.52 -4.00 -11.50
N THR A 308 8.71 -4.66 -12.65
CA THR A 308 9.15 -4.07 -13.91
C THR A 308 8.22 -4.51 -15.03
N TYR A 309 7.66 -3.54 -15.74
CA TYR A 309 6.84 -3.72 -16.91
C TYR A 309 7.63 -3.25 -18.14
N SER A 310 7.98 -4.20 -19.02
CA SER A 310 8.46 -3.86 -20.37
C SER A 310 7.23 -3.54 -21.22
N LEU A 311 7.22 -2.36 -21.84
CA LEU A 311 6.17 -1.99 -22.80
C LEU A 311 6.25 -2.79 -24.11
N TRP A 312 7.33 -3.53 -24.33
CA TRP A 312 7.47 -4.44 -25.45
C TRP A 312 7.90 -5.83 -24.97
N SER A 313 6.89 -6.66 -24.71
CA SER A 313 6.94 -8.11 -24.86
C SER A 313 5.59 -8.52 -25.48
N PRO A 314 5.55 -9.28 -26.58
CA PRO A 314 4.28 -9.75 -27.11
C PRO A 314 3.57 -10.53 -25.99
N PRO A 315 2.26 -10.35 -25.80
CA PRO A 315 1.58 -10.87 -24.63
C PRO A 315 1.78 -12.38 -24.54
N PRO A 316 2.19 -12.94 -23.39
CA PRO A 316 2.03 -14.35 -23.14
C PRO A 316 0.54 -14.66 -23.21
N SER A 317 0.17 -15.57 -24.10
CA SER A 317 -1.18 -16.03 -24.30
C SER A 317 -1.73 -16.68 -23.03
N SER A 318 -2.48 -15.94 -22.19
CA SER A 318 -3.58 -16.47 -21.34
C SER A 318 -4.16 -15.54 -20.25
N ALA A 319 -3.86 -14.24 -20.16
CA ALA A 319 -4.71 -13.33 -19.36
C ALA A 319 -5.92 -12.90 -20.22
N SER A 320 -7.10 -13.49 -19.98
CA SER A 320 -8.33 -13.10 -20.68
C SER A 320 -8.62 -11.62 -20.42
N LEU A 321 -8.59 -10.79 -21.47
CA LEU A 321 -9.06 -9.41 -21.40
C LEU A 321 -10.48 -9.38 -20.80
N PRO A 322 -10.82 -8.38 -19.97
CA PRO A 322 -12.19 -8.15 -19.53
C PRO A 322 -13.16 -8.13 -20.72
N PRO A 323 -14.37 -8.69 -20.61
CA PRO A 323 -15.29 -8.88 -21.74
C PRO A 323 -15.54 -7.60 -22.56
N LEU A 324 -15.64 -6.44 -21.90
CA LEU A 324 -15.84 -5.16 -22.57
C LEU A 324 -14.64 -4.75 -23.43
N LEU A 325 -13.42 -4.94 -22.93
CA LEU A 325 -12.19 -4.60 -23.66
C LEU A 325 -11.96 -5.56 -24.84
N HIS A 326 -12.28 -6.85 -24.63
CA HIS A 326 -12.24 -7.86 -25.68
C HIS A 326 -13.24 -7.53 -26.80
N ALA A 327 -14.50 -7.24 -26.45
CA ALA A 327 -15.52 -6.86 -27.41
C ALA A 327 -15.15 -5.58 -28.19
N ALA A 328 -14.57 -4.59 -27.51
CA ALA A 328 -14.10 -3.36 -28.13
C ALA A 328 -12.96 -3.62 -29.12
N ARG A 329 -11.95 -4.42 -28.72
CA ARG A 329 -10.79 -4.77 -29.56
C ARG A 329 -11.18 -5.45 -30.87
N HIS A 330 -12.18 -6.33 -30.82
CA HIS A 330 -12.61 -7.11 -31.98
C HIS A 330 -13.82 -6.49 -32.71
N GLY A 331 -14.30 -5.32 -32.29
CA GLY A 331 -15.45 -4.66 -32.91
C GLY A 331 -16.76 -5.45 -32.78
N HIS A 332 -16.92 -6.27 -31.74
CA HIS A 332 -18.15 -7.05 -31.50
C HIS A 332 -19.27 -6.15 -30.95
N THR A 333 -19.84 -5.31 -31.80
CA THR A 333 -20.79 -4.24 -31.43
C THR A 333 -22.01 -4.73 -30.66
N SER A 334 -22.63 -5.86 -31.04
CA SER A 334 -23.77 -6.42 -30.30
C SER A 334 -23.42 -6.85 -28.87
N GLN A 335 -22.22 -7.42 -28.69
CA GLN A 335 -21.72 -7.80 -27.36
C GLN A 335 -21.35 -6.56 -26.54
N LEU A 336 -20.78 -5.55 -27.20
CA LEU A 336 -20.42 -4.27 -26.58
C LEU A 336 -21.67 -3.52 -26.07
N MET A 337 -22.73 -3.45 -26.87
CA MET A 337 -24.03 -2.88 -26.46
C MET A 337 -24.62 -3.64 -25.27
N ALA A 338 -24.70 -4.97 -25.36
CA ALA A 338 -25.27 -5.78 -24.28
C ALA A 338 -24.49 -5.66 -22.96
N LEU A 339 -23.18 -5.42 -23.01
CA LEU A 339 -22.35 -5.16 -21.83
C LEU A 339 -22.57 -3.76 -21.28
N LEU A 340 -22.65 -2.74 -22.13
CA LEU A 340 -22.85 -1.34 -21.74
C LEU A 340 -24.26 -1.09 -21.17
N ASP A 341 -25.25 -1.89 -21.55
CA ASP A 341 -26.61 -1.85 -20.98
C ASP A 341 -26.69 -2.40 -19.54
N GLN A 342 -25.62 -3.04 -19.04
CA GLN A 342 -25.60 -3.56 -17.67
C GLN A 342 -25.31 -2.44 -16.65
N PRO A 343 -26.05 -2.36 -15.52
CA PRO A 343 -25.95 -1.24 -14.57
C PRO A 343 -24.58 -1.03 -13.92
N LEU A 344 -23.73 -2.07 -13.90
CA LEU A 344 -22.42 -2.06 -13.24
C LEU A 344 -21.26 -1.95 -14.24
N THR A 345 -21.52 -1.95 -15.54
CA THR A 345 -20.46 -1.85 -16.56
C THR A 345 -20.05 -0.40 -16.74
N SER A 346 -18.76 -0.12 -16.51
CA SER A 346 -18.21 1.21 -16.77
C SER A 346 -17.70 1.30 -18.22
N PRO A 347 -18.16 2.27 -19.04
CA PRO A 347 -17.59 2.56 -20.36
C PRO A 347 -16.16 3.12 -20.27
N ARG A 348 -15.71 3.44 -19.06
CA ARG A 348 -14.36 3.94 -18.75
C ARG A 348 -13.46 2.84 -18.20
N LEU A 349 -13.89 1.58 -18.29
CA LEU A 349 -13.06 0.44 -17.91
C LEU A 349 -11.74 0.49 -18.65
N THR A 350 -10.66 0.26 -17.91
CA THR A 350 -9.33 0.08 -18.45
C THR A 350 -8.77 -1.26 -18.02
N ASP A 351 -7.76 -1.74 -18.74
CA ASP A 351 -6.90 -2.79 -18.22
C ASP A 351 -5.86 -2.23 -17.24
N ALA A 352 -4.91 -3.08 -16.85
CA ALA A 352 -3.82 -2.72 -15.95
C ALA A 352 -2.90 -1.62 -16.51
N PHE A 353 -2.97 -1.32 -17.81
CA PHE A 353 -2.13 -0.33 -18.49
C PHE A 353 -2.88 0.99 -18.75
N ASN A 354 -4.03 1.20 -18.09
CA ASN A 354 -4.95 2.30 -18.39
C ASN A 354 -5.44 2.31 -19.86
N VAL A 355 -5.26 1.21 -20.60
CA VAL A 355 -5.76 1.09 -21.96
C VAL A 355 -7.27 0.86 -21.84
N SER A 356 -8.02 1.79 -22.40
CA SER A 356 -9.46 1.88 -22.24
C SER A 356 -10.16 1.06 -23.31
N ALA A 357 -11.46 0.81 -23.14
CA ALA A 357 -12.26 0.25 -24.22
C ALA A 357 -12.14 1.07 -25.52
N LEU A 358 -12.01 2.40 -25.42
CA LEU A 358 -11.87 3.29 -26.57
C LEU A 358 -10.50 3.13 -27.25
N HIS A 359 -9.43 2.95 -26.48
CA HIS A 359 -8.12 2.57 -27.03
C HIS A 359 -8.18 1.25 -27.81
N TYR A 360 -8.81 0.22 -27.23
CA TYR A 360 -8.98 -1.08 -27.88
C TYR A 360 -9.85 -1.00 -29.15
N ALA A 361 -10.91 -0.19 -29.14
CA ALA A 361 -11.73 0.03 -30.34
C ALA A 361 -10.94 0.71 -31.48
N CYS A 362 -10.07 1.67 -31.14
CA CYS A 362 -9.15 2.29 -32.09
C CYS A 362 -8.11 1.30 -32.63
N ILE A 363 -7.51 0.45 -31.76
CA ILE A 363 -6.60 -0.63 -32.17
C ILE A 363 -7.28 -1.60 -33.15
N GLY A 364 -8.56 -1.92 -32.90
CA GLY A 364 -9.36 -2.79 -33.74
C GLY A 364 -9.89 -2.13 -35.03
N GLY A 365 -9.70 -0.82 -35.20
CA GLY A 365 -10.19 -0.07 -36.36
C GLY A 365 -11.71 0.00 -36.48
N SER A 366 -12.47 -0.32 -35.42
CA SER A 366 -13.93 -0.41 -35.50
C SER A 366 -14.60 0.93 -35.18
N VAL A 367 -14.97 1.68 -36.22
CA VAL A 367 -15.70 2.95 -36.09
C VAL A 367 -16.99 2.78 -35.28
N ALA A 368 -17.75 1.70 -35.54
CA ALA A 368 -18.99 1.44 -34.82
C ALA A 368 -18.78 1.16 -33.32
N ALA A 369 -17.69 0.49 -32.93
CA ALA A 369 -17.36 0.30 -31.52
C ALA A 369 -16.94 1.62 -30.84
N VAL A 370 -16.20 2.48 -31.55
CA VAL A 370 -15.83 3.83 -31.10
C VAL A 370 -17.09 4.67 -30.85
N GLU A 371 -18.03 4.71 -31.80
CA GLU A 371 -19.28 5.44 -31.67
C GLU A 371 -20.11 4.97 -30.47
N LEU A 372 -20.26 3.66 -30.29
CA LEU A 372 -20.99 3.09 -29.15
C LEU A 372 -20.37 3.44 -27.80
N LEU A 373 -19.04 3.38 -27.69
CA LEU A 373 -18.34 3.71 -26.45
C LEU A 373 -18.42 5.20 -26.12
N LEU A 374 -18.31 6.07 -27.14
CA LEU A 374 -18.47 7.51 -26.97
C LEU A 374 -19.90 7.87 -26.55
N ALA A 375 -20.92 7.25 -27.18
CA ALA A 375 -22.31 7.42 -26.81
C ALA A 375 -22.60 6.97 -25.37
N ALA A 376 -21.89 5.94 -24.90
CA ALA A 376 -21.97 5.48 -23.51
C ALA A 376 -21.19 6.35 -22.51
N GLY A 377 -20.42 7.36 -22.95
CA GLY A 377 -19.68 8.27 -22.07
C GLY A 377 -18.25 7.83 -21.73
N ALA A 378 -17.63 7.03 -22.60
CA ALA A 378 -16.19 6.76 -22.57
C ALA A 378 -15.39 8.06 -22.68
N HIS A 379 -14.22 8.12 -22.04
CA HIS A 379 -13.38 9.31 -22.04
C HIS A 379 -12.58 9.39 -23.35
N VAL A 380 -12.91 10.38 -24.20
CA VAL A 380 -12.31 10.53 -25.54
C VAL A 380 -10.79 10.75 -25.49
N ASP A 381 -10.32 11.51 -24.49
CA ASP A 381 -8.89 11.82 -24.30
C ASP A 381 -8.28 10.96 -23.18
N ALA A 382 -8.75 9.71 -23.04
CA ALA A 382 -8.23 8.83 -21.99
C ALA A 382 -6.72 8.65 -22.19
N LEU A 383 -5.93 8.79 -21.13
CA LEU A 383 -4.50 8.57 -21.23
C LEU A 383 -4.19 7.17 -20.70
N ASP A 384 -3.57 6.35 -21.54
CA ASP A 384 -2.94 5.12 -21.08
C ASP A 384 -1.66 5.43 -20.27
N LEU A 385 -0.95 4.39 -19.81
CA LEU A 385 0.30 4.58 -19.06
C LEU A 385 1.41 5.30 -19.87
N GLY A 386 1.38 5.19 -21.19
CA GLY A 386 2.26 5.89 -22.12
C GLY A 386 1.85 7.34 -22.42
N SER A 387 0.80 7.84 -21.76
CA SER A 387 0.17 9.14 -22.08
C SER A 387 -0.33 9.20 -23.54
N GLN A 388 -0.64 8.04 -24.11
CA GLN A 388 -1.27 7.96 -25.42
C GLN A 388 -2.78 8.09 -25.27
N THR A 389 -3.37 8.80 -26.24
CA THR A 389 -4.81 8.93 -26.38
C THR A 389 -5.35 7.87 -27.33
N PRO A 390 -6.66 7.56 -27.32
CA PRO A 390 -7.27 6.72 -28.35
C PRO A 390 -6.98 7.21 -29.77
N LEU A 391 -6.88 8.52 -29.96
CA LEU A 391 -6.48 9.12 -31.24
C LEU A 391 -5.06 8.73 -31.66
N HIS A 392 -4.10 8.71 -30.73
CA HIS A 392 -2.74 8.26 -31.04
C HIS A 392 -2.75 6.82 -31.57
N TYR A 393 -3.53 5.93 -30.96
CA TYR A 393 -3.68 4.55 -31.44
C TYR A 393 -4.34 4.48 -32.80
N ALA A 394 -5.41 5.25 -33.05
CA ALA A 394 -6.08 5.31 -34.34
C ALA A 394 -5.13 5.75 -35.48
N CYS A 395 -4.19 6.66 -35.20
CA CYS A 395 -3.18 7.11 -36.17
C CYS A 395 -2.04 6.09 -36.39
N MET A 396 -1.75 5.25 -35.40
CA MET A 396 -0.68 4.24 -35.46
C MET A 396 -1.13 2.94 -36.13
N THR A 397 -2.43 2.67 -36.16
CA THR A 397 -3.01 1.48 -36.80
C THR A 397 -3.41 1.78 -38.25
N PRO A 398 -3.07 0.93 -39.23
CA PRO A 398 -3.53 1.10 -40.60
C PRO A 398 -5.05 0.94 -40.69
N SER A 399 -5.73 1.95 -41.21
CA SER A 399 -7.17 1.91 -41.50
C SER A 399 -7.46 0.79 -42.49
N VAL A 400 -8.42 -0.09 -42.19
CA VAL A 400 -8.93 -1.12 -43.12
C VAL A 400 -10.00 -0.53 -44.01
#